data_AF-A0AAD7ISV4-F1
#
_entry.id   AF-A0AAD7ISV4-F1
#
_cell.length_a   1.000
_cell.length_b   1.000
_cell.length_c   1.000
_cell.angle_alpha   90.00
_cell.angle_beta   90.00
_cell.angle_gamma   90.00
#
_symmetry.space_group_name_H-M   'P 1'
#
loop_
_entity.id
_entity.type
_entity.pdbx_description
1 polymer ?
#
loop_
_entity_poly.entity_id
_entity_poly.type
_entity_poly.pdbx_seq_one_letter_code
_entity_poly.pdbx_strand_id
1 'polypeptide(L)'
;MTDELWAEIEPTTLHVFHNPADPTSVDTTERIQAAVHMFPRPPTKAPKFQSKNAIRGPLKLDVIVHERAPTAEEFRLILFLHESATGFSSFVNPKAVDKLRAYPTNAEALAKLVERQPDLLIWPVVVDWEHDQVSVGIQCTPVLKKAAERRRKVLQPDEPVEPERPDPQAKEWMNLYD
;
A
#
# COMPACT_ATOMS: atom_id res chain seq x y z
N MET A 1 -31.48 2.46 1.35
CA MET A 1 -30.68 2.28 2.57
C MET A 1 -29.33 1.66 2.21
N THR A 2 -28.61 2.28 1.27
CA THR A 2 -27.35 1.77 0.69
C THR A 2 -26.35 2.87 0.36
N ASP A 3 -26.78 4.15 0.28
CA ASP A 3 -25.87 5.27 0.03
C ASP A 3 -25.13 5.76 1.28
N GLU A 4 -25.70 5.56 2.48
CA GLU A 4 -25.10 6.02 3.74
C GLU A 4 -23.85 5.21 4.14
N LEU A 5 -23.77 3.93 3.75
CA LEU A 5 -22.62 3.07 4.10
C LEU A 5 -21.34 3.41 3.28
N TRP A 6 -21.49 4.10 2.15
CA TRP A 6 -20.36 4.52 1.31
C TRP A 6 -19.80 5.88 1.70
N ALA A 7 -20.53 6.65 2.51
CA ALA A 7 -20.17 8.01 2.91
C ALA A 7 -19.07 8.04 3.98
N GLU A 8 -18.84 6.94 4.69
CA GLU A 8 -17.87 6.87 5.81
C GLU A 8 -16.52 6.26 5.43
N ILE A 9 -16.35 5.75 4.20
CA ILE A 9 -15.07 5.18 3.77
C ILE A 9 -14.23 6.27 3.09
N GLU A 10 -13.48 7.01 3.91
CA GLU A 10 -12.49 7.96 3.42
C GLU A 10 -11.53 7.28 2.41
N PRO A 11 -11.18 7.95 1.30
CA PRO A 11 -10.22 7.42 0.35
C PRO A 11 -8.87 7.30 1.04
N THR A 12 -8.20 6.16 0.91
CA THR A 12 -6.82 6.04 1.38
C THR A 12 -5.93 6.89 0.50
N THR A 13 -5.21 7.82 1.10
CA THR A 13 -4.34 8.76 0.38
C THR A 13 -2.89 8.27 0.39
N LEU A 14 -2.31 8.05 -0.79
CA LEU A 14 -0.91 7.68 -0.97
C LEU A 14 -0.10 8.87 -1.46
N HIS A 15 0.96 9.21 -0.73
CA HIS A 15 1.93 10.22 -1.11
C HIS A 15 3.11 9.56 -1.81
N VAL A 16 3.40 9.97 -3.04
CA VAL A 16 4.52 9.43 -3.84
C VAL A 16 5.53 10.55 -4.09
N PHE A 17 6.70 10.47 -3.45
CA PHE A 17 7.84 11.32 -3.76
C PHE A 17 8.61 10.72 -4.93
N HIS A 18 8.65 11.47 -6.03
CA HIS A 18 9.11 11.04 -7.33
C HIS A 18 10.26 11.92 -7.84
N ASN A 19 11.21 11.31 -8.55
CA ASN A 19 12.24 12.00 -9.31
C ASN A 19 12.06 11.70 -10.81
N PRO A 20 11.70 12.69 -11.64
CA PRO A 20 11.46 12.46 -13.08
C PRO A 20 12.72 12.09 -13.86
N ALA A 21 13.91 12.35 -13.32
CA ALA A 21 15.16 11.90 -13.91
C ALA A 21 15.51 10.44 -13.59
N ASP A 22 14.84 9.82 -12.62
CA ASP A 22 15.06 8.42 -12.24
C ASP A 22 14.02 7.50 -12.93
N PRO A 23 14.43 6.63 -13.87
CA PRO A 23 13.50 5.82 -14.64
C PRO A 23 12.75 4.78 -13.79
N THR A 24 13.35 4.36 -12.67
CA THR A 24 12.69 3.45 -11.72
C THR A 24 11.55 4.16 -11.01
N SER A 25 11.78 5.42 -10.63
CA SER A 25 10.78 6.30 -10.04
C SER A 25 9.61 6.55 -10.98
N VAL A 26 9.89 6.79 -12.27
CA VAL A 26 8.85 7.01 -13.30
C VAL A 26 7.98 5.76 -13.46
N ASP A 27 8.58 4.61 -13.79
CA ASP A 27 7.86 3.35 -14.01
C ASP A 27 7.05 2.93 -12.78
N THR A 28 7.59 3.11 -11.58
CA THR A 28 6.87 2.77 -10.34
C THR A 28 5.68 3.70 -10.10
N THR A 29 5.83 5.00 -10.34
CA THR A 29 4.75 5.99 -10.17
C THR A 29 3.62 5.74 -11.17
N GLU A 30 3.95 5.49 -12.44
CA GLU A 30 2.97 5.13 -13.47
C GLU A 30 2.20 3.85 -13.11
N ARG A 31 2.89 2.83 -12.57
CA ARG A 31 2.23 1.60 -12.10
C ARG A 31 1.29 1.84 -10.92
N ILE A 32 1.66 2.69 -9.97
CA ILE A 32 0.80 3.06 -8.83
C ILE A 32 -0.47 3.75 -9.35
N GLN A 33 -0.31 4.73 -10.24
CA GLN A 33 -1.43 5.43 -10.86
C GLN A 33 -2.32 4.49 -11.69
N ALA A 34 -1.73 3.59 -12.48
CA ALA A 34 -2.47 2.59 -13.23
C ALA A 34 -3.24 1.62 -12.31
N ALA A 35 -2.64 1.22 -11.18
CA ALA A 35 -3.27 0.34 -10.20
C ALA A 35 -4.52 0.97 -9.58
N VAL A 36 -4.48 2.27 -9.25
CA VAL A 36 -5.64 3.03 -8.75
C VAL A 36 -6.83 2.91 -9.70
N HIS A 37 -6.57 2.94 -11.02
CA HIS A 37 -7.61 2.82 -12.04
C HIS A 37 -8.03 1.38 -12.36
N MET A 38 -7.31 0.36 -11.89
CA MET A 38 -7.52 -1.05 -12.27
C MET A 38 -8.23 -1.93 -11.22
N PHE A 39 -8.14 -1.60 -9.92
CA PHE A 39 -8.72 -2.43 -8.85
C PHE A 39 -10.17 -2.04 -8.51
N PRO A 40 -11.15 -2.98 -8.48
CA PRO A 40 -11.35 -4.10 -9.38
C PRO A 40 -12.35 -3.72 -10.48
N ARG A 41 -11.94 -3.84 -11.75
CA ARG A 41 -12.92 -3.99 -12.84
C ARG A 41 -13.78 -5.23 -12.56
N PRO A 42 -15.11 -5.19 -12.81
CA PRO A 42 -15.92 -6.39 -12.77
C PRO A 42 -15.35 -7.41 -13.78
N PRO A 43 -15.10 -8.68 -13.41
CA PRO A 43 -14.76 -9.70 -14.39
C PRO A 43 -15.84 -9.69 -15.48
N THR A 44 -15.39 -9.57 -16.72
CA THR A 44 -16.18 -9.57 -17.95
C THR A 44 -16.91 -10.89 -18.20
N LYS A 45 -16.76 -11.88 -17.31
CA LYS A 45 -17.55 -13.11 -17.25
C LYS A 45 -17.92 -13.38 -15.79
N ALA A 46 -19.22 -13.34 -15.48
CA ALA A 46 -19.72 -13.75 -14.17
C ALA A 46 -19.40 -15.25 -13.95
N PRO A 47 -18.69 -15.64 -12.87
CA PRO A 47 -18.70 -17.03 -12.43
C PRO A 47 -20.11 -17.33 -11.93
N LYS A 48 -20.69 -18.46 -12.38
CA LYS A 48 -22.05 -18.91 -12.04
C LYS A 48 -22.27 -19.22 -10.54
N PHE A 49 -21.30 -18.94 -9.68
CA PHE A 49 -21.29 -19.19 -8.24
C PHE A 49 -20.66 -18.03 -7.46
N GLN A 50 -21.01 -16.78 -7.79
CA GLN A 50 -20.64 -15.67 -6.92
C GLN A 50 -21.68 -15.50 -5.82
N SER A 51 -21.20 -15.63 -4.57
CA SER A 51 -21.89 -15.18 -3.38
C SER A 51 -22.45 -13.78 -3.60
N LYS A 52 -23.70 -13.57 -3.15
CA LYS A 52 -24.43 -12.28 -3.19
C LYS A 52 -23.67 -11.12 -2.50
N ASN A 53 -22.54 -11.38 -1.85
CA ASN A 53 -21.76 -10.41 -1.06
C ASN A 53 -20.41 -10.01 -1.70
N ALA A 54 -20.16 -10.32 -2.98
CA ALA A 54 -18.99 -9.83 -3.70
C ALA A 54 -19.15 -8.35 -4.09
N ILE A 55 -18.94 -7.44 -3.12
CA ILE A 55 -18.97 -6.00 -3.33
C ILE A 55 -17.79 -5.57 -4.23
N ARG A 56 -18.10 -5.27 -5.49
CA ARG A 56 -17.18 -4.82 -6.54
C ARG A 56 -17.24 -3.29 -6.68
N GLY A 57 -16.64 -2.56 -5.76
CA GLY A 57 -16.45 -1.10 -5.92
C GLY A 57 -15.01 -0.78 -6.35
N PRO A 58 -14.76 0.19 -7.25
CA PRO A 58 -13.40 0.61 -7.56
C PRO A 58 -12.70 1.08 -6.29
N LEU A 59 -11.44 0.68 -6.15
CA LEU A 59 -10.56 1.07 -5.07
C LEU A 59 -10.34 2.59 -5.20
N LYS A 60 -11.07 3.39 -4.41
CA LYS A 60 -10.81 4.83 -4.28
C LYS A 60 -9.52 5.01 -3.49
N LEU A 61 -8.39 4.87 -4.17
CA LEU A 61 -7.10 5.38 -3.70
C LEU A 61 -6.95 6.78 -4.27
N ASP A 62 -6.63 7.75 -3.43
CA ASP A 62 -6.12 9.03 -3.89
C ASP A 62 -4.59 8.96 -3.92
N VAL A 63 -3.96 9.49 -4.96
CA VAL A 63 -2.51 9.46 -5.13
C VAL A 63 -2.02 10.87 -5.36
N ILE A 64 -1.26 11.38 -4.39
CA ILE A 64 -0.63 12.69 -4.46
C ILE A 64 0.84 12.50 -4.83
N VAL A 65 1.21 12.92 -6.03
CA VAL A 65 2.59 12.85 -6.52
C VAL A 65 3.33 14.15 -6.21
N HIS A 66 4.50 14.02 -5.61
CA HIS A 66 5.43 15.11 -5.29
C HIS A 66 6.69 14.94 -6.14
N GLU A 67 6.91 15.83 -7.12
CA GLU A 67 8.14 15.83 -7.93
C GLU A 67 9.31 16.50 -7.18
N ARG A 68 9.62 15.97 -6.00
CA ARG A 68 10.69 16.47 -5.12
C ARG A 68 11.10 15.39 -4.14
N ALA A 69 12.25 15.60 -3.51
CA ALA A 69 12.61 14.83 -2.34
C ALA A 69 11.70 15.20 -1.14
N PRO A 70 11.52 14.28 -0.19
CA PRO A 70 10.98 14.62 1.12
C PRO A 70 11.80 15.75 1.78
N THR A 71 11.12 16.60 2.55
CA THR A 71 11.74 17.60 3.42
C THR A 71 12.39 16.91 4.62
N ALA A 72 13.19 17.65 5.40
CA ALA A 72 13.79 17.11 6.62
C ALA A 72 12.72 16.59 7.61
N GLU A 73 11.62 17.32 7.78
CA GLU A 73 10.52 16.88 8.66
C GLU A 73 9.86 15.60 8.13
N GLU A 74 9.54 15.55 6.83
CA GLU A 74 8.98 14.36 6.22
C GLU A 74 9.95 13.17 6.33
N PHE A 75 11.27 13.36 6.16
CA PHE A 75 12.24 12.29 6.37
C PHE A 75 12.28 11.76 7.79
N ARG A 76 12.12 12.62 8.81
CA ARG A 76 12.02 12.15 10.22
C ARG A 76 10.80 11.28 10.42
N LEU A 77 9.66 11.71 9.91
CA LEU A 77 8.42 10.95 9.99
C LEU A 77 8.53 9.63 9.22
N ILE A 78 9.04 9.67 7.99
CA ILE A 78 9.24 8.47 7.16
C ILE A 78 10.16 7.48 7.86
N LEU A 79 11.26 7.94 8.47
CA LEU A 79 12.16 7.06 9.23
C LEU A 79 11.45 6.43 10.43
N PHE A 80 10.60 7.18 11.14
CA PHE A 80 9.81 6.66 12.26
C PHE A 80 8.82 5.56 11.82
N LEU A 81 8.22 5.71 10.64
CA LEU A 81 7.27 4.74 10.08
C LEU A 81 7.93 3.54 9.39
N HIS A 82 9.19 3.68 8.96
CA HIS A 82 9.88 2.67 8.17
C HIS A 82 10.51 1.61 9.08
N GLU A 83 9.74 0.58 9.44
CA GLU A 83 10.12 -0.49 10.38
C GLU A 83 11.50 -1.13 10.14
N SER A 84 11.95 -1.21 8.88
CA SER A 84 13.24 -1.82 8.51
C SER A 84 14.40 -0.84 8.37
N ALA A 85 14.17 0.47 8.52
CA ALA A 85 15.22 1.48 8.41
C ALA A 85 15.88 1.67 9.78
N THR A 86 17.20 1.54 9.82
CA THR A 86 18.00 1.70 11.05
C THR A 86 18.56 3.11 11.20
N GLY A 87 18.39 3.96 10.18
CA GLY A 87 18.80 5.36 10.19
C GLY A 87 18.64 6.04 8.83
N PHE A 88 19.06 7.31 8.75
CA PHE A 88 18.93 8.09 7.50
C PHE A 88 19.78 7.58 6.34
N SER A 89 20.83 6.79 6.61
CA SER A 89 21.60 6.10 5.58
C SER A 89 20.79 5.03 4.85
N SER A 90 19.69 4.52 5.43
CA SER A 90 18.82 3.52 4.78
C SER A 90 18.10 4.08 3.53
N PHE A 91 18.00 5.40 3.40
CA PHE A 91 17.40 6.05 2.22
C PHE A 91 18.41 6.29 1.09
N VAL A 92 19.70 6.02 1.32
CA VAL A 92 20.77 6.30 0.37
C VAL A 92 20.88 5.18 -0.65
N ASN A 93 20.94 5.53 -1.93
CA ASN A 93 21.09 4.60 -3.05
C ASN A 93 22.44 3.89 -2.97
N PRO A 94 22.47 2.55 -2.80
CA PRO A 94 23.72 1.80 -2.69
C PRO A 94 24.64 1.98 -3.91
N LYS A 95 24.06 2.20 -5.10
CA LYS A 95 24.82 2.40 -6.35
C LYS A 95 25.52 3.75 -6.44
N ALA A 96 25.15 4.69 -5.56
CA ALA A 96 25.71 6.03 -5.54
C ALA A 96 26.63 6.27 -4.34
N VAL A 97 26.97 5.21 -3.60
CA VAL A 97 27.79 5.27 -2.39
C VAL A 97 29.18 5.83 -2.65
N ASP A 98 29.80 5.50 -3.78
CA ASP A 98 31.14 6.00 -4.14
C ASP A 98 31.20 7.53 -4.32
N LYS A 99 30.05 8.18 -4.49
CA LYS A 99 29.92 9.64 -4.59
C LYS A 99 29.83 10.32 -3.22
N LEU A 100 29.62 9.56 -2.15
CA LEU A 100 29.45 10.08 -0.79
C LEU A 100 30.79 10.32 -0.11
N ARG A 101 30.99 11.54 0.36
CA ARG A 101 32.09 11.84 1.29
C ARG A 101 31.78 11.41 2.72
N ALA A 102 30.50 11.43 3.11
CA ALA A 102 30.01 11.03 4.42
C ALA A 102 28.53 10.64 4.32
N TYR A 103 28.11 9.69 5.15
CA TYR A 103 26.70 9.31 5.26
C TYR A 103 25.91 10.32 6.09
N PRO A 104 24.64 10.58 5.75
CA PRO A 104 23.79 11.46 6.54
C PRO A 104 23.44 10.79 7.88
N THR A 105 23.66 11.51 8.97
CA THR A 105 23.36 11.06 10.34
C THR A 105 22.07 11.65 10.90
N ASN A 106 21.50 12.66 10.24
CA ASN A 106 20.24 13.31 10.58
C ASN A 106 19.45 13.69 9.32
N ALA A 107 18.19 14.07 9.50
CA ALA A 107 17.27 14.37 8.41
C ALA A 107 17.68 15.60 7.60
N GLU A 108 18.24 16.62 8.24
CA GLU A 108 18.69 17.86 7.59
C GLU A 108 19.89 17.60 6.69
N ALA A 109 20.82 16.76 7.14
CA ALA A 109 21.95 16.31 6.34
C ALA A 109 21.46 15.50 5.13
N LEU A 110 20.49 14.59 5.31
CA LEU A 110 19.90 13.83 4.21
C LEU A 110 19.18 14.75 3.21
N ALA A 111 18.31 15.65 3.68
CA ALA A 111 17.56 16.56 2.81
C ALA A 111 18.50 17.45 1.98
N LYS A 112 19.51 18.07 2.62
CA LYS A 112 20.51 18.89 1.93
C LYS A 112 21.37 18.09 0.95
N LEU A 113 21.67 16.84 1.28
CA LEU A 113 22.45 15.93 0.44
C LEU A 113 21.68 15.60 -0.84
N VAL A 114 20.40 15.23 -0.70
CA VAL A 114 19.53 14.87 -1.83
C VAL A 114 19.15 16.09 -2.67
N GLU A 115 18.97 17.26 -2.06
CA GLU A 115 18.74 18.52 -2.79
C GLU A 115 19.90 18.84 -3.75
N ARG A 116 21.14 18.57 -3.33
CA ARG A 116 22.34 18.78 -4.17
C ARG A 116 22.56 17.67 -5.18
N GLN A 117 22.23 16.44 -4.82
CA GLN A 117 22.46 15.25 -5.63
C GLN A 117 21.27 14.29 -5.48
N PRO A 118 20.20 14.48 -6.29
CA PRO A 118 18.98 13.67 -6.19
C PRO A 118 19.21 12.18 -6.38
N ASP A 119 20.18 11.78 -7.22
CA ASP A 119 20.53 10.38 -7.50
C ASP A 119 21.01 9.58 -6.27
N LEU A 120 21.36 10.28 -5.18
CA LEU A 120 21.77 9.66 -3.93
C LEU A 120 20.59 9.08 -3.14
N LEU A 121 19.35 9.48 -3.42
CA LEU A 121 18.17 8.91 -2.76
C LEU A 121 17.72 7.64 -3.49
N ILE A 122 17.22 6.65 -2.75
CA ILE A 122 16.47 5.54 -3.34
C ILE A 122 15.08 6.04 -3.72
N TRP A 123 14.78 6.05 -5.02
CA TRP A 123 13.49 6.48 -5.56
C TRP A 123 12.61 5.31 -6.01
N PRO A 124 11.27 5.45 -5.98
CA PRO A 124 10.49 6.52 -5.31
C PRO A 124 10.38 6.28 -3.79
N VAL A 125 9.87 7.26 -3.05
CA VAL A 125 9.44 7.05 -1.65
C VAL A 125 7.91 7.16 -1.61
N VAL A 126 7.25 6.10 -1.16
CA VAL A 126 5.78 6.02 -1.09
C VAL A 126 5.35 5.93 0.35
N VAL A 127 4.41 6.79 0.74
CA VAL A 127 3.96 6.92 2.13
C VAL A 127 2.45 6.93 2.18
N ASP A 128 1.91 6.17 3.12
CA ASP A 128 0.52 6.19 3.55
C ASP A 128 0.53 6.69 5.00
N TRP A 129 0.32 7.99 5.18
CA TRP A 129 0.39 8.65 6.49
C TRP A 129 -0.76 8.23 7.41
N GLU A 130 -1.89 7.84 6.84
CA GLU A 130 -3.08 7.44 7.60
C GLU A 130 -2.89 6.07 8.27
N HIS A 131 -2.05 5.21 7.69
CA HIS A 131 -1.88 3.82 8.12
C HIS A 131 -0.43 3.47 8.49
N ASP A 132 0.40 4.49 8.68
CA ASP A 132 1.79 4.33 9.10
C ASP A 132 2.59 3.37 8.20
N GLN A 133 2.34 3.41 6.88
CA GLN A 133 3.07 2.56 5.92
C GLN A 133 4.02 3.37 5.06
N VAL A 134 5.23 2.86 4.90
CA VAL A 134 6.23 3.41 4.01
C VAL A 134 6.80 2.31 3.13
N SER A 135 7.06 2.65 1.87
CA SER A 135 7.90 1.87 0.96
C SER A 135 8.92 2.78 0.31
N VAL A 136 10.15 2.28 0.19
CA VAL A 136 11.26 2.97 -0.49
C VAL A 136 11.74 2.10 -1.64
N GLY A 137 11.83 2.69 -2.83
CA GLY A 137 12.29 2.02 -4.06
C GLY A 137 11.20 1.20 -4.77
N ILE A 138 11.64 0.23 -5.57
CA ILE A 138 10.81 -0.61 -6.45
C ILE A 138 9.74 -1.40 -5.67
N GLN A 139 9.95 -1.64 -4.38
CA GLN A 139 9.12 -2.52 -3.55
C GLN A 139 7.84 -1.84 -3.03
N CYS A 140 7.11 -1.09 -3.85
CA CYS A 140 5.87 -0.41 -3.45
C CYS A 140 4.63 -1.31 -3.34
N THR A 141 4.75 -2.57 -3.77
CA THR A 141 3.68 -3.57 -3.76
C THR A 141 3.04 -3.82 -2.38
N PRO A 142 3.77 -3.87 -1.25
CA PRO A 142 3.19 -4.11 0.07
C PRO A 142 2.22 -3.00 0.51
N VAL A 143 2.55 -1.73 0.23
CA VAL A 143 1.70 -0.58 0.60
C VAL A 143 0.38 -0.64 -0.16
N LEU A 144 0.44 -0.87 -1.48
CA LEU A 144 -0.76 -1.02 -2.32
C LEU A 144 -1.60 -2.23 -1.91
N LYS A 145 -0.98 -3.37 -1.60
CA LYS A 145 -1.69 -4.58 -1.15
C LYS A 145 -2.40 -4.34 0.18
N LYS A 146 -1.72 -3.77 1.17
CA LYS A 146 -2.31 -3.46 2.47
C LYS A 146 -3.46 -2.46 2.33
N ALA A 147 -3.31 -1.43 1.48
CA ALA A 147 -4.39 -0.49 1.17
C ALA A 147 -5.61 -1.19 0.54
N ALA A 148 -5.39 -2.11 -0.41
CA ALA A 148 -6.46 -2.89 -1.02
C ALA A 148 -7.14 -3.87 -0.05
N GLU A 149 -6.38 -4.53 0.81
CA GLU A 149 -6.89 -5.47 1.81
C GLU A 149 -7.75 -4.78 2.88
N ARG A 150 -7.32 -3.63 3.39
CA ARG A 150 -8.09 -2.86 4.36
C ARG A 150 -9.46 -2.48 3.80
N ARG A 151 -9.51 -2.01 2.55
CA ARG A 151 -10.79 -1.71 1.90
C ARG A 151 -11.65 -2.94 1.72
N ARG A 152 -11.06 -4.10 1.38
CA ARG A 152 -11.81 -5.36 1.29
C ARG A 152 -12.45 -5.74 2.63
N LYS A 153 -11.75 -5.56 3.75
CA LYS A 153 -12.30 -5.82 5.10
C LYS A 153 -13.44 -4.87 5.46
N VAL A 154 -13.33 -3.59 5.12
CA VAL A 154 -14.42 -2.61 5.35
C VAL A 154 -15.66 -2.94 4.49
N LEU A 155 -15.47 -3.45 3.27
CA LEU A 155 -16.56 -3.84 2.38
C LEU A 155 -17.18 -5.20 2.70
N GLN A 156 -16.50 -6.05 3.46
CA GLN A 156 -17.00 -7.33 3.95
C GLN A 156 -16.76 -7.39 5.47
N PRO A 157 -17.51 -6.62 6.28
CA PRO A 157 -17.47 -6.80 7.73
C PRO A 157 -17.90 -8.25 8.01
N ASP A 158 -17.10 -8.96 8.81
CA ASP A 158 -17.16 -10.41 9.05
C ASP A 158 -18.56 -11.01 8.82
N GLU A 159 -18.72 -11.73 7.71
CA GLU A 159 -19.89 -12.55 7.48
C GLU A 159 -19.90 -13.62 8.59
N PRO A 160 -20.96 -13.74 9.41
CA PRO A 160 -21.01 -14.76 10.45
C PRO A 160 -20.82 -16.11 9.76
N VAL A 161 -19.80 -16.86 10.19
CA VAL A 161 -19.55 -18.22 9.74
C VAL A 161 -20.85 -19.00 9.96
N GLU A 162 -21.56 -19.32 8.86
CA GLU A 162 -22.77 -20.14 8.92
C GLU A 162 -22.33 -21.45 9.61
N PRO A 163 -22.91 -21.80 10.77
CA PRO A 163 -22.50 -23.01 11.47
C PRO A 163 -22.66 -24.17 10.50
N GLU A 164 -21.57 -24.93 10.29
CA GLU A 164 -21.54 -26.07 9.39
C GLU A 164 -22.83 -26.86 9.58
N ARG A 165 -23.65 -26.96 8.52
CA ARG A 165 -24.82 -27.83 8.58
C ARG A 165 -24.29 -29.20 8.96
N PRO A 166 -24.81 -29.82 10.04
CA PRO A 166 -24.32 -31.11 10.47
C PRO A 166 -24.37 -32.07 9.30
N ASP A 167 -23.22 -32.69 9.03
CA ASP A 167 -23.03 -33.65 7.95
C ASP A 167 -24.21 -34.63 7.95
N PRO A 168 -24.94 -34.79 6.83
CA PRO A 168 -26.03 -35.76 6.77
C PRO A 168 -25.59 -37.19 7.13
N GLN A 169 -24.29 -37.53 7.07
CA GLN A 169 -23.77 -38.80 7.59
C GLN A 169 -23.75 -38.89 9.12
N ALA A 170 -23.76 -37.78 9.86
CA ALA A 170 -23.81 -37.80 11.32
C ALA A 170 -25.14 -38.37 11.87
N LYS A 171 -26.21 -38.40 11.06
CA LYS A 171 -27.49 -39.02 11.43
C LYS A 171 -27.51 -40.53 11.29
N GLU A 172 -26.61 -41.14 10.52
CA GLU A 172 -26.54 -42.60 10.38
C GLU A 172 -25.93 -43.27 11.62
N TRP A 173 -25.00 -42.60 12.31
CA TRP A 173 -24.35 -43.14 13.50
C TRP A 173 -25.25 -43.13 14.75
N MET A 174 -26.27 -42.28 14.81
CA MET A 174 -27.21 -42.21 15.95
C MET A 174 -28.30 -43.28 15.91
N ASN A 175 -28.57 -43.91 14.76
CA ASN A 175 -29.60 -44.96 14.63
C ASN A 175 -29.07 -46.39 14.85
N LEU A 176 -27.80 -46.56 15.21
CA LEU A 176 -27.17 -47.86 15.46
C LEU A 176 -27.15 -48.24 16.95
N TYR A 177 -27.72 -47.41 17.82
CA TYR A 177 -27.72 -47.59 19.28
C TYR A 177 -29.12 -47.43 19.93
N ASP A 178 -30.20 -47.50 19.16
CA ASP A 178 -31.57 -47.69 19.68
C ASP A 178 -32.03 -49.15 19.49
#